data_AF-A0A315TDR7-F1
#
_entry.id   AF-A0A315TDR7-F1
#
_cell.length_a   1.000
_cell.length_b   1.000
_cell.length_c   1.000
_cell.angle_alpha   90.00
_cell.angle_beta   90.00
_cell.angle_gamma   90.00
#
_symmetry.space_group_name_H-M   'P 1'
#
loop_
_entity.id
_entity.type
_entity.pdbx_description
1 polymer ?
#
loop_
_entity_poly.entity_id
_entity_poly.type
_entity_poly.pdbx_seq_one_letter_code
_entity_poly.pdbx_strand_id
1 'polypeptide(L)' 'EHPFGTLKFWMGSTHFLTKTLPRVSTEMSLHVLAYNLKRMMSIFGIAGLLEAIRA' A
#
# COMPACT_ATOMS: atom_id res chain seq x y z
N GLU A 1 6.04 -3.70 13.35
CA GLU A 1 6.17 -3.50 11.89
C GLU A 1 6.72 -2.10 11.64
N HIS A 2 7.69 -1.94 10.74
CA HIS A 2 8.19 -0.62 10.33
C HIS A 2 7.60 -0.27 8.95
N PRO A 3 6.53 0.54 8.85
CA PRO A 3 5.74 0.68 7.62
C PRO A 3 6.56 1.10 6.42
N PHE A 4 7.44 2.10 6.59
CA PHE A 4 8.30 2.57 5.53
C PHE A 4 9.31 1.51 5.07
N GLY A 5 9.81 0.69 6.01
CA GLY A 5 10.78 -0.36 5.73
C GLY A 5 10.14 -1.52 4.96
N THR A 6 8.96 -1.95 5.41
CA THR A 6 8.19 -2.99 4.72
C THR A 6 7.79 -2.55 3.33
N LEU A 7 7.25 -1.34 3.19
CA LEU A 7 6.81 -0.79 1.92
C LEU A 7 7.97 -0.65 0.92
N LYS A 8 9.12 -0.11 1.38
CA LYS A 8 10.32 0.00 0.54
C LYS A 8 10.87 -1.38 0.14
N PHE A 9 10.84 -2.36 1.05
CA PHE A 9 11.23 -3.74 0.73
C PHE A 9 10.32 -4.35 -0.34
N TRP A 10 9.00 -4.13 -0.26
CA TRP A 10 8.01 -4.64 -1.21
C TRP A 10 8.08 -3.98 -2.58
N MET A 11 8.41 -2.68 -2.62
CA MET A 11 8.65 -1.96 -3.86
C MET A 11 9.89 -2.46 -4.62
N GLY A 12 10.81 -3.11 -3.91
CA GLY A 12 12.07 -3.59 -4.47
C GLY A 12 13.11 -2.48 -4.67
N SER A 13 14.18 -2.81 -5.38
CA SER A 13 15.30 -1.90 -5.67
C SER A 13 15.23 -1.26 -7.06
N THR A 14 14.17 -1.53 -7.82
CA THR A 14 13.98 -0.98 -9.17
C THR A 14 13.47 0.45 -9.13
N HIS A 15 13.68 1.20 -10.22
CA HIS A 15 13.14 2.54 -10.37
C HIS A 15 11.63 2.51 -10.58
N PHE A 16 10.97 3.64 -10.29
CA PHE A 16 9.57 3.85 -10.69
C PHE A 16 9.39 3.62 -12.19
N LEU A 17 8.28 3.00 -12.55
CA LEU A 17 7.92 2.72 -13.95
C LEU A 17 7.50 4.00 -14.67
N THR A 18 6.93 4.94 -13.93
CA THR A 18 6.45 6.20 -14.47
C THR A 18 7.48 7.33 -14.39
N LYS A 19 7.30 8.33 -15.24
CA LYS A 19 8.10 9.57 -15.27
C LYS A 19 7.20 10.77 -14.95
N THR A 20 7.81 11.86 -14.48
CA THR A 20 7.17 13.10 -13.98
C THR A 20 6.52 12.93 -12.60
N LEU A 21 6.60 13.99 -11.78
CA LEU A 21 6.14 13.96 -10.38
C LEU A 21 4.67 13.52 -10.21
N PRO A 22 3.70 13.98 -11.04
CA PRO A 22 2.31 13.55 -10.85
C PRO A 22 2.13 12.05 -11.03
N ARG A 23 2.79 11.44 -12.02
CA ARG A 23 2.64 10.00 -12.30
C ARG A 23 3.37 9.14 -11.26
N VAL A 24 4.56 9.57 -10.85
CA VAL A 24 5.33 8.90 -9.78
C VAL A 24 4.57 8.96 -8.46
N SER A 25 3.91 10.08 -8.17
CA SER A 25 3.05 10.22 -6.99
C SER A 25 1.87 9.24 -7.03
N THR A 26 1.26 9.04 -8.19
CA THR A 26 0.21 8.01 -8.37
C THR A 26 0.75 6.60 -8.12
N GLU A 27 1.90 6.26 -8.70
CA GLU A 27 2.54 4.95 -8.51
C GLU A 27 2.86 4.69 -7.03
N MET A 28 3.45 5.67 -6.35
CA MET A 28 3.71 5.60 -4.91
C MET A 28 2.41 5.45 -4.10
N SER A 29 1.35 6.15 -4.49
CA SER A 29 0.04 6.07 -3.81
C SER A 29 -0.59 4.69 -3.95
N LEU A 30 -0.43 4.03 -5.10
CA LEU A 30 -0.89 2.65 -5.30
C LEU A 30 -0.12 1.66 -4.42
N HIS A 31 1.20 1.81 -4.27
CA HIS A 31 1.97 0.99 -3.34
C HIS A 31 1.51 1.16 -1.89
N VAL A 32 1.29 2.40 -1.45
CA VAL A 32 0.77 2.71 -0.11
C VAL A 32 -0.62 2.13 0.09
N LEU A 33 -1.51 2.23 -0.90
CA LEU A 33 -2.86 1.66 -0.85
C LEU A 33 -2.81 0.14 -0.70
N ALA A 34 -2.03 -0.55 -1.53
CA ALA A 34 -1.89 -2.00 -1.46
C ALA A 34 -1.33 -2.46 -0.10
N TYR A 35 -0.31 -1.75 0.41
CA TYR A 35 0.24 -1.98 1.73
C TYR A 35 -0.80 -1.80 2.84
N ASN A 36 -1.56 -0.71 2.80
CA ASN A 36 -2.60 -0.42 3.80
C ASN A 36 -3.70 -1.48 3.78
N LEU A 37 -4.16 -1.92 2.61
CA LEU A 37 -5.14 -3.01 2.50
C LEU A 37 -4.60 -4.30 3.10
N LYS A 38 -3.34 -4.67 2.80
CA LYS A 38 -2.73 -5.86 3.38
C LYS A 38 -2.62 -5.77 4.91
N ARG A 39 -2.22 -4.62 5.42
CA ARG A 39 -2.10 -4.36 6.85
C ARG A 39 -3.47 -4.41 7.53
N MET A 40 -4.49 -3.78 6.96
CA MET A 40 -5.85 -3.81 7.50
C MET A 40 -6.44 -5.22 7.52
N MET A 41 -6.22 -6.01 6.46
CA MET A 41 -6.62 -7.43 6.46
C MET A 41 -5.92 -8.22 7.58
N SER A 42 -4.68 -7.88 7.93
CA SER A 42 -3.97 -8.52 9.04
C SER A 42 -4.48 -8.09 10.42
N ILE A 43 -5.00 -6.87 10.55
CA ILE A 43 -5.49 -6.32 11.83
C ILE A 43 -6.94 -6.75 12.09
N PHE A 44 -7.82 -6.57 11.11
CA PHE A 44 -9.27 -6.80 11.26
C PHE A 44 -9.72 -8.19 10.80
N GLY A 45 -8.86 -8.93 10.09
CA GLY A 45 -9.30 -10.06 9.27
C GLY A 45 -10.10 -9.59 8.05
N ILE A 46 -10.39 -10.51 7.13
CA ILE A 46 -11.09 -10.17 5.88
C ILE A 46 -12.54 -9.76 6.16
N ALA A 47 -13.28 -10.54 6.95
CA ALA A 47 -14.67 -10.26 7.27
C ALA A 47 -14.83 -8.95 8.05
N GLY A 48 -14.00 -8.72 9.08
CA GLY A 48 -14.03 -7.49 9.86
C GLY A 48 -13.70 -6.25 9.03
N LEU A 49 -12.76 -6.38 8.08
CA LEU A 49 -12.44 -5.28 7.16
C LEU A 49 -13.61 -4.95 6.22
N LEU A 50 -14.26 -5.96 5.65
CA LEU A 50 -15.41 -5.74 4.75
C LEU A 50 -16.56 -5.01 5.44
N GLU A 51 -16.85 -5.37 6.70
CA GLU A 51 -17.86 -4.67 7.48
C GLU A 51 -17.44 -3.24 7.81
N ALA A 52 -16.18 -3.01 8.17
CA ALA A 52 -15.67 -1.66 8.45
C ALA A 52 -15.70 -0.71 7.23
N ILE A 53 -15.56 -1.24 6.00
CA ILE A 53 -15.61 -0.43 4.76
C ILE A 53 -17.05 -0.10 4.35
N ARG A 54 -18.03 -0.92 4.75
CA ARG A 54 -19.45 -0.72 4.39
C ARG A 54 -20.16 0.30 5.28
N ALA A 55 -19.62 0.59 6.46
CA ALA A 55 -20.15 1.55 7.43
C ALA A 55 -19.85 3.00 7.00
#